data_AF-A0A3S4WJ58-F1
#
_entry.id   AF-A0A3S4WJ58-F1
#
_cell.length_a   1.000
_cell.length_b   1.000
_cell.length_c   1.000
_cell.angle_alpha   90.00
_cell.angle_beta   90.00
_cell.angle_gamma   90.00
#
_symmetry.space_group_name_H-M   'P 1'
#
loop_
_entity.id
_entity.type
_entity.pdbx_description
1 polymer ?
#
loop_
_entity_poly.entity_id
_entity_poly.type
_entity_poly.pdbx_seq_one_letter_code
_entity_poly.pdbx_strand_id
1 'polypeptide(L)'
;MFKDSLYDKIGGIASELARTSKVLIIDESEHLPFRALECLRRIYDFSNTALILVGTRKLKNNLAGIGRNDYNEYGQLSFRIGAKWELKGLCYQIKDEDLKTLCNHFDVEEKKAIDLVFNLARGNFRKNEKLLKRACEFADEKAVELKHIEQCITTLL
;
A
#
# COMPACT_ATOMS: atom_id res chain seq x y z
N MET A 1 -9.88 -41.15 7.57
CA MET A 1 -9.16 -40.64 6.39
C MET A 1 -9.71 -39.23 6.10
N PHE A 2 -9.29 -38.23 6.88
CA PHE A 2 -9.77 -36.85 6.69
C PHE A 2 -8.99 -36.24 5.54
N LYS A 3 -9.64 -36.18 4.38
CA LYS A 3 -9.17 -35.35 3.28
C LYS A 3 -9.59 -33.94 3.63
N ASP A 4 -8.85 -33.25 4.48
CA ASP A 4 -9.07 -31.83 4.80
C ASP A 4 -8.96 -31.03 3.51
N SER A 5 -10.09 -30.89 2.83
CA SER A 5 -10.13 -30.32 1.51
C SER A 5 -9.93 -28.81 1.66
N LEU A 6 -9.40 -28.18 0.61
CA LEU A 6 -9.29 -26.72 0.57
C LEU A 6 -10.65 -26.04 0.86
N TYR A 7 -11.75 -26.70 0.48
CA TYR A 7 -13.09 -26.24 0.75
C TYR A 7 -13.40 -26.20 2.26
N ASP A 8 -13.08 -27.26 2.99
CA ASP A 8 -13.32 -27.34 4.44
C ASP A 8 -12.50 -26.28 5.19
N LYS A 9 -11.26 -26.06 4.75
CA LYS A 9 -10.40 -24.99 5.30
C LYS A 9 -10.96 -23.60 5.06
N ILE A 10 -11.45 -23.33 3.83
CA ILE A 10 -12.10 -22.06 3.49
C ILE A 10 -13.37 -21.87 4.33
N GLY A 11 -14.18 -22.92 4.48
CA GLY A 11 -15.39 -22.88 5.30
C GLY A 11 -15.10 -22.59 6.76
N GLY A 12 -14.07 -23.23 7.33
CA GLY A 12 -13.62 -22.96 8.71
C GLY A 12 -13.17 -21.51 8.91
N ILE A 13 -12.34 -20.99 8.01
CA ILE A 13 -11.89 -19.60 8.04
C ILE A 13 -13.09 -18.64 7.94
N ALA A 14 -13.99 -18.88 6.98
CA ALA A 14 -15.16 -18.04 6.77
C ALA A 14 -16.10 -18.06 7.98
N SER A 15 -16.32 -19.22 8.60
CA SER A 15 -17.15 -19.34 9.80
C SER A 15 -16.56 -18.56 10.98
N GLU A 16 -15.24 -18.58 11.16
CA GLU A 16 -14.60 -17.81 12.22
C GLU A 16 -14.68 -16.31 11.92
N LEU A 17 -14.39 -15.91 10.69
CA LEU A 17 -14.49 -14.51 10.28
C LEU A 17 -15.91 -13.97 10.42
N ALA A 18 -16.95 -14.74 10.05
CA ALA A 18 -18.35 -14.36 10.20
C ALA A 18 -18.75 -14.11 11.66
N ARG A 19 -18.12 -14.80 12.61
CA ARG A 19 -18.33 -14.60 14.05
C ARG A 19 -17.62 -13.36 14.59
N THR A 20 -16.69 -12.79 13.83
CA THR A 20 -15.88 -11.64 14.24
C THR A 20 -16.21 -10.40 13.42
N SER A 21 -16.29 -9.23 14.04
CA SER A 21 -16.47 -7.96 13.31
C SER A 21 -15.13 -7.43 12.80
N LYS A 22 -14.41 -8.22 11.99
CA LYS A 22 -13.10 -7.87 11.44
C LYS A 22 -13.18 -7.44 9.98
N VAL A 23 -12.13 -6.80 9.50
CA VAL A 23 -11.93 -6.45 8.08
C VAL A 23 -10.65 -7.11 7.62
N LEU A 24 -10.68 -7.75 6.45
CA LEU A 24 -9.51 -8.36 5.84
C LEU A 24 -8.90 -7.41 4.82
N ILE A 25 -7.68 -6.95 5.09
CA ILE A 25 -6.91 -6.09 4.18
C ILE A 25 -5.71 -6.89 3.67
N ILE A 26 -5.53 -6.92 2.36
CA ILE A 26 -4.41 -7.61 1.72
C ILE A 26 -3.62 -6.61 0.90
N ASP A 27 -2.44 -6.26 1.40
CA ASP A 27 -1.49 -5.41 0.68
C ASP A 27 -0.71 -6.20 -0.38
N GLU A 28 -0.21 -5.50 -1.39
CA GLU A 28 0.56 -6.07 -2.52
C GLU A 28 -0.20 -7.23 -3.23
N SER A 29 -1.52 -7.14 -3.28
CA SER A 29 -2.40 -8.22 -3.76
C SER A 29 -2.28 -8.50 -5.26
N GLU A 30 -1.59 -7.64 -6.04
CA GLU A 30 -1.25 -7.93 -7.44
C GLU A 30 -0.39 -9.19 -7.62
N HIS A 31 0.28 -9.64 -6.57
CA HIS A 31 1.10 -10.85 -6.58
C HIS A 31 0.30 -12.13 -6.35
N LEU A 32 -0.97 -12.02 -5.95
CA LEU A 32 -1.80 -13.19 -5.73
C LEU A 32 -2.14 -13.88 -7.06
N PRO A 33 -1.96 -15.21 -7.13
CA PRO A 33 -2.46 -15.97 -8.27
C PRO A 33 -3.99 -16.00 -8.25
N PHE A 34 -4.60 -16.22 -9.40
CA PHE A 34 -6.06 -16.28 -9.56
C PHE A 34 -6.74 -17.21 -8.56
N ARG A 35 -6.17 -18.41 -8.36
CA ARG A 35 -6.71 -19.38 -7.41
C ARG A 35 -6.79 -18.83 -5.98
N ALA A 36 -5.84 -18.01 -5.56
CA ALA A 36 -5.88 -17.37 -4.25
C ALA A 36 -6.97 -16.29 -4.19
N LEU A 37 -7.12 -15.49 -5.25
CA LEU A 37 -8.20 -14.51 -5.35
C LEU A 37 -9.60 -15.17 -5.32
N GLU A 38 -9.77 -16.31 -5.98
CA GLU A 38 -11.01 -17.09 -5.91
C GLU A 38 -11.28 -17.67 -4.52
N CYS A 39 -10.24 -18.09 -3.80
CA CYS A 39 -10.39 -18.52 -2.40
C CYS A 39 -10.84 -17.36 -1.52
N LEU A 40 -10.25 -16.17 -1.70
CA LEU A 40 -10.65 -14.95 -0.98
C LEU A 40 -12.08 -14.53 -1.31
N ARG A 41 -12.49 -14.63 -2.57
CA ARG A 41 -13.88 -14.40 -3.00
C ARG A 41 -14.84 -15.36 -2.28
N ARG A 42 -14.50 -16.65 -2.19
CA ARG A 42 -15.32 -17.63 -1.46
C ARG A 42 -15.40 -17.31 0.03
N ILE A 43 -14.29 -16.90 0.65
CA ILE A 43 -14.28 -16.46 2.05
C ILE A 43 -15.24 -15.28 2.23
N TYR A 44 -15.17 -14.28 1.35
CA TYR A 44 -16.10 -13.15 1.35
C TYR A 44 -17.56 -13.62 1.21
N ASP A 45 -17.86 -14.45 0.21
CA ASP A 45 -19.23 -14.91 -0.05
C ASP A 45 -19.82 -15.71 1.13
N PHE A 46 -19.00 -16.49 1.84
CA PHE A 46 -19.47 -17.28 2.99
C PHE A 46 -19.51 -16.51 4.31
N SER A 47 -18.63 -15.52 4.50
CA SER A 47 -18.50 -14.82 5.78
C SER A 47 -19.15 -13.43 5.82
N ASN A 48 -19.44 -12.86 4.64
CA ASN A 48 -19.81 -11.46 4.46
C ASN A 48 -18.83 -10.47 5.15
N THR A 49 -17.60 -10.91 5.39
CA THR A 49 -16.55 -10.10 6.02
C THR A 49 -15.97 -9.14 4.99
N ALA A 50 -15.84 -7.86 5.34
CA ALA A 50 -15.30 -6.87 4.42
C ALA A 50 -13.87 -7.26 3.97
N LEU A 51 -13.67 -7.35 2.66
CA LEU A 51 -12.40 -7.70 2.02
C LEU A 51 -11.92 -6.51 1.19
N ILE A 52 -10.72 -6.03 1.51
CA ILE A 52 -10.05 -4.92 0.82
C ILE A 52 -8.76 -5.43 0.20
N LEU A 53 -8.69 -5.37 -1.13
CA LEU A 53 -7.48 -5.66 -1.88
C LEU A 53 -6.75 -4.34 -2.17
N VAL A 54 -5.52 -4.24 -1.66
CA VAL A 54 -4.64 -3.08 -1.84
C VAL A 54 -3.47 -3.52 -2.71
N GLY A 55 -3.01 -2.62 -3.58
CA GLY A 55 -1.96 -2.92 -4.52
C GLY A 55 -1.73 -1.80 -5.51
N THR A 56 -0.80 -2.00 -6.43
CA THR A 56 -0.53 -1.02 -7.49
C THR A 56 -1.55 -1.11 -8.62
N ARG A 57 -1.40 -0.27 -9.65
CA ARG A 57 -2.24 -0.30 -10.86
C ARG A 57 -2.25 -1.67 -11.55
N LYS A 58 -1.25 -2.53 -11.31
CA LYS A 58 -1.22 -3.92 -11.79
C LYS A 58 -2.38 -4.75 -11.26
N LEU A 59 -2.79 -4.54 -10.01
CA LEU A 59 -3.93 -5.23 -9.41
C LEU A 59 -5.22 -5.00 -10.23
N LYS A 60 -5.48 -3.74 -10.60
CA LYS A 60 -6.64 -3.36 -11.43
C LYS A 60 -6.64 -4.09 -12.77
N ASN A 61 -5.48 -4.19 -13.42
CA ASN A 61 -5.33 -4.90 -14.70
C ASN A 61 -5.52 -6.41 -14.54
N ASN A 62 -4.93 -7.00 -13.49
CA ASN A 62 -5.07 -8.42 -13.17
C ASN A 62 -6.55 -8.79 -12.93
N LEU A 63 -7.27 -7.97 -12.16
CA LEU A 63 -8.70 -8.20 -11.87
C LEU A 63 -9.59 -7.98 -13.08
N ALA A 64 -9.21 -7.12 -14.03
CA ALA A 64 -9.95 -6.90 -15.27
C ALA A 64 -9.61 -7.91 -16.38
N GLY A 65 -8.68 -8.85 -16.14
CA GLY A 65 -8.26 -9.84 -17.14
C GLY A 65 -7.53 -9.24 -18.35
N ILE A 66 -7.13 -7.97 -18.31
CA ILE A 66 -6.54 -7.26 -19.44
C ILE A 66 -5.18 -7.90 -19.78
N GLY A 67 -5.06 -8.44 -21.01
CA GLY A 67 -3.84 -9.08 -21.50
C GLY A 67 -3.69 -10.57 -21.13
N ARG A 68 -4.77 -11.24 -20.67
CA ARG A 68 -4.78 -12.70 -20.43
C ARG A 68 -5.81 -13.39 -21.34
N ASN A 69 -5.49 -14.62 -21.76
CA ASN A 69 -6.39 -15.45 -22.57
C ASN A 69 -7.67 -15.87 -21.81
N ASP A 70 -7.70 -15.73 -20.48
CA ASP A 70 -8.78 -16.19 -19.60
C ASP A 70 -9.70 -15.04 -19.14
N TYR A 71 -9.93 -14.06 -20.01
CA TYR A 71 -10.71 -12.84 -19.73
C TYR A 71 -12.09 -13.12 -19.07
N ASN A 72 -12.73 -14.23 -19.42
CA ASN A 72 -14.04 -14.63 -18.90
C ASN A 72 -14.01 -15.04 -17.42
N GLU A 73 -12.93 -15.62 -16.91
CA GLU A 73 -12.86 -16.08 -15.51
C GLU A 73 -12.58 -14.92 -14.54
N TYR A 74 -11.68 -14.01 -14.92
CA TYR A 74 -11.42 -12.78 -14.15
C TYR A 74 -12.60 -11.82 -14.19
N GLY A 75 -13.37 -11.82 -15.28
CA GLY A 75 -14.62 -11.07 -15.39
C GLY A 75 -15.57 -11.37 -14.22
N GLN A 76 -15.79 -12.65 -13.90
CA GLN A 76 -16.69 -13.06 -12.80
C GLN A 76 -16.23 -12.54 -11.43
N LEU A 77 -14.93 -12.66 -11.13
CA LEU A 77 -14.34 -12.11 -9.90
C LEU A 77 -14.51 -10.58 -9.86
N SER A 78 -14.26 -9.91 -10.99
CA SER A 78 -14.31 -8.45 -11.09
C SER A 78 -15.69 -7.85 -10.84
N PHE A 79 -16.77 -8.59 -11.16
CA PHE A 79 -18.16 -8.19 -10.90
C PHE A 79 -18.52 -8.24 -9.41
N ARG A 80 -17.84 -9.07 -8.62
CA ARG A 80 -18.03 -9.14 -7.16
C ARG A 80 -17.30 -8.01 -6.42
N ILE A 81 -16.49 -7.23 -7.10
CA ILE A 81 -15.81 -6.06 -6.52
C ILE A 81 -16.80 -4.89 -6.49
N GLY A 82 -17.36 -4.64 -5.31
CA GLY A 82 -18.37 -3.61 -5.11
C GLY A 82 -17.86 -2.17 -5.27
N ALA A 83 -16.56 -1.93 -5.04
CA ALA A 83 -15.98 -0.60 -5.22
C ALA A 83 -14.51 -0.68 -5.66
N LYS A 84 -14.11 0.24 -6.55
CA LYS A 84 -12.73 0.40 -7.03
C LYS A 84 -12.28 1.81 -6.74
N TRP A 85 -11.32 1.96 -5.84
CA TRP A 85 -10.77 3.25 -5.45
C TRP A 85 -9.35 3.37 -5.99
N GLU A 86 -9.10 4.42 -6.77
CA GLU A 86 -7.76 4.77 -7.21
C GLU A 86 -7.25 5.91 -6.34
N LEU A 87 -6.42 5.56 -5.35
CA LEU A 87 -5.83 6.54 -4.45
C LEU A 87 -4.79 7.36 -5.24
N LYS A 88 -5.13 8.61 -5.55
CA LYS A 88 -4.21 9.56 -6.19
C LYS A 88 -3.26 10.23 -5.20
N GLY A 89 -3.44 9.97 -3.89
CA GLY A 89 -3.01 10.85 -2.81
C GLY A 89 -1.52 10.90 -2.46
N LEU A 90 -0.64 10.12 -3.09
CA LEU A 90 0.80 10.16 -2.82
C LEU A 90 1.66 10.08 -4.10
N CYS A 91 1.02 10.28 -5.26
CA CYS A 91 1.62 10.01 -6.56
C CYS A 91 2.54 11.15 -7.01
N TYR A 92 3.86 10.86 -7.01
CA TYR A 92 4.96 11.52 -7.72
C TYR A 92 5.20 13.02 -7.54
N GLN A 93 4.27 13.79 -6.99
CA GLN A 93 4.44 15.19 -6.63
C GLN A 93 3.54 15.45 -5.42
N ILE A 94 4.09 15.27 -4.23
CA ILE A 94 3.53 15.82 -3.00
C ILE A 94 3.25 17.31 -3.24
N LYS A 95 2.07 17.80 -2.87
CA LYS A 95 1.82 19.24 -2.93
C LYS A 95 2.74 19.95 -1.93
N ASP A 96 3.04 21.22 -2.17
CA ASP A 96 3.88 22.01 -1.27
C ASP A 96 3.34 22.02 0.16
N GLU A 97 2.01 22.03 0.34
CA GLU A 97 1.37 21.98 1.67
C GLU A 97 1.56 20.62 2.37
N ASP A 98 1.41 19.53 1.62
CA ASP A 98 1.62 18.17 2.14
C ASP A 98 3.09 17.96 2.50
N LEU A 99 4.02 18.53 1.71
CA LEU A 99 5.45 18.48 2.00
C LEU A 99 5.80 19.27 3.24
N LYS A 100 5.28 20.50 3.36
CA LYS A 100 5.48 21.31 4.58
C LYS A 100 4.95 20.58 5.80
N THR A 101 3.78 19.96 5.70
CA THR A 101 3.19 19.18 6.79
C THR A 101 4.08 17.98 7.14
N LEU A 102 4.61 17.27 6.14
CA LEU A 102 5.54 16.16 6.35
C LEU A 102 6.85 16.65 7.00
N CYS A 103 7.48 17.71 6.49
CA CYS A 103 8.72 18.24 7.04
C CYS A 103 8.54 18.75 8.48
N ASN A 104 7.43 19.44 8.76
CA ASN A 104 7.09 19.89 10.11
C ASN A 104 6.92 18.72 11.09
N HIS A 105 6.44 17.55 10.64
CA HIS A 105 6.37 16.35 11.49
C HIS A 105 7.76 15.84 11.93
N PHE A 106 8.81 16.19 11.19
CA PHE A 106 10.21 15.86 11.53
C PHE A 106 10.98 17.08 12.06
N ASP A 107 10.27 18.11 12.54
CA ASP A 107 10.84 19.37 13.05
C ASP A 107 11.72 20.13 12.03
N VAL A 108 11.44 19.94 10.73
CA VAL A 108 12.10 20.67 9.63
C VAL A 108 11.22 21.81 9.16
N GLU A 109 11.44 23.00 9.73
CA GLU A 109 10.68 24.21 9.36
C GLU A 109 11.43 25.13 8.39
N GLU A 110 12.76 24.99 8.29
CA GLU A 110 13.57 25.89 7.46
C GLU A 110 13.23 25.70 5.98
N LYS A 111 12.83 26.79 5.32
CA LYS A 111 12.46 26.77 3.89
C LYS A 111 13.55 26.16 3.00
N LYS A 112 14.82 26.48 3.23
CA LYS A 112 15.94 25.91 2.46
C LYS A 112 16.06 24.40 2.62
N ALA A 113 15.84 23.89 3.84
CA ALA A 113 15.85 22.47 4.12
C ALA A 113 14.68 21.75 3.43
N ILE A 114 13.48 22.35 3.44
CA ILE A 114 12.30 21.84 2.74
C ILE A 114 12.53 21.81 1.22
N ASP A 115 13.07 22.89 0.65
CA ASP A 115 13.39 22.97 -0.78
C ASP A 115 14.45 21.92 -1.18
N LEU A 116 15.45 21.69 -0.32
CA LEU A 116 16.46 20.64 -0.52
C LEU A 116 15.82 19.24 -0.51
N VAL A 117 14.95 18.95 0.46
CA VAL A 117 14.20 17.68 0.56
C VAL A 117 13.36 17.45 -0.70
N PHE A 118 12.64 18.47 -1.16
CA PHE A 118 11.85 18.40 -2.40
C PHE A 118 12.74 18.05 -3.60
N ASN A 119 13.86 18.74 -3.77
CA ASN A 119 14.77 18.55 -4.89
C ASN A 119 15.40 17.14 -4.89
N LEU A 120 15.76 16.62 -3.72
CA LEU A 120 16.35 15.29 -3.58
C LEU A 120 15.33 14.15 -3.81
N ALA A 121 14.15 14.26 -3.21
CA ALA A 121 13.11 13.24 -3.29
C ALA A 121 12.23 13.36 -4.54
N ARG A 122 12.34 14.47 -5.28
CA ARG A 122 11.51 14.85 -6.46
C ARG A 122 10.01 14.78 -6.15
N GLY A 123 9.64 15.23 -4.95
CA GLY A 123 8.25 15.21 -4.50
C GLY A 123 7.64 13.83 -4.28
N ASN A 124 8.42 12.74 -4.26
CA ASN A 124 7.90 11.41 -3.93
C ASN A 124 7.77 11.23 -2.41
N PHE A 125 6.56 11.03 -1.91
CA PHE A 125 6.29 10.92 -0.46
C PHE A 125 7.20 9.89 0.23
N ARG A 126 7.29 8.66 -0.30
CA ARG A 126 8.10 7.58 0.30
C ARG A 126 9.60 7.93 0.32
N LYS A 127 10.09 8.66 -0.69
CA LYS A 127 11.48 9.14 -0.70
C LYS A 127 11.69 10.28 0.29
N ASN A 128 10.78 11.25 0.36
CA ASN A 128 10.82 12.34 1.32
C ASN A 128 10.85 11.80 2.75
N GLU A 129 9.92 10.91 3.10
CA GLU A 129 9.85 10.29 4.42
C GLU A 129 11.13 9.52 4.77
N LYS A 130 11.66 8.72 3.83
CA LYS A 130 12.93 7.99 4.06
C LYS A 130 14.12 8.92 4.25
N LEU A 131 14.20 10.00 3.48
CA LEU A 131 15.26 10.99 3.60
C LEU A 131 15.20 11.70 4.97
N LEU A 132 14.01 12.14 5.38
CA LEU A 132 13.78 12.81 6.65
C LEU A 132 14.06 11.89 7.84
N LYS A 133 13.62 10.63 7.80
CA LYS A 133 13.95 9.62 8.81
C LYS A 133 15.47 9.47 9.01
N ARG A 134 16.23 9.38 7.93
CA ARG A 134 17.70 9.33 8.01
C ARG A 134 18.30 10.64 8.53
N ALA A 135 17.76 11.79 8.13
CA ALA A 135 18.24 13.07 8.65
C ALA A 135 18.02 13.17 10.17
N CYS A 136 16.92 12.63 10.70
CA CYS A 136 16.70 12.49 12.14
C CYS A 136 17.70 11.54 12.80
N GLU A 137 18.02 10.41 12.17
CA GLU A 137 19.06 9.49 12.67
C GLU A 137 20.42 10.19 12.79
N PHE A 138 20.79 11.04 11.84
CA PHE A 138 22.02 11.86 11.91
C PHE A 138 21.94 12.99 12.94
N ALA A 139 20.74 13.47 13.26
CA ALA A 139 20.53 14.55 14.22
C ALA A 139 20.65 14.09 15.68
N ASP A 140 20.63 12.77 15.94
CA ASP A 140 20.83 12.16 17.27
C ASP A 140 19.93 12.80 18.35
N GLU A 141 18.61 12.71 18.14
CA GLU A 141 17.55 13.27 18.99
C GLU A 141 17.51 14.82 19.08
N LYS A 142 18.28 15.52 18.23
CA LYS A 142 18.20 16.99 18.08
C LYS A 142 17.34 17.39 16.88
N ALA A 143 17.04 18.69 16.80
CA ALA A 143 16.36 19.26 15.65
C ALA A 143 17.13 18.98 14.35
N VAL A 144 16.40 18.62 13.30
CA VAL A 144 16.99 18.36 11.98
C VAL A 144 17.35 19.68 11.32
N GLU A 145 18.66 19.89 11.14
CA GLU A 145 19.22 21.03 10.42
C GLU A 145 19.61 20.64 8.99
N LEU A 146 19.81 21.65 8.15
CA LEU A 146 20.23 21.52 6.75
C LEU A 146 21.48 20.62 6.58
N LYS A 147 22.44 20.69 7.52
CA LYS A 147 23.66 19.87 7.52
C LYS A 147 23.38 18.36 7.59
N HIS A 148 22.34 17.94 8.32
CA HIS A 148 21.99 16.52 8.45
C HIS A 148 21.37 15.99 7.14
N ILE A 149 20.63 16.85 6.44
CA ILE A 149 20.06 16.53 5.12
C ILE A 149 21.17 16.47 4.07
N GLU A 150 22.16 17.35 4.13
CA GLU A 150 23.34 17.29 3.25
C GLU A 150 24.18 16.03 3.49
N GLN A 151 24.37 15.60 4.74
CA GLN A 151 25.06 14.35 5.10
C GLN A 151 24.37 13.11 4.50
N CYS A 152 23.04 13.12 4.41
CA CYS A 152 22.30 12.05 3.74
C CYS A 152 22.71 11.90 2.26
N ILE A 153 23.07 12.99 1.57
CA ILE A 153 23.50 12.95 0.16
C ILE A 153 24.83 12.20 0.03
N THR A 154 25.78 12.49 0.92
CA THR A 154 27.13 11.90 0.89
C THR A 154 27.12 10.40 1.19
N THR A 155 26.09 9.92 1.90
CA THR A 155 25.95 8.52 2.33
C THR A 155 25.04 7.70 1.38
N LEU A 156 24.34 8.36 0.44
CA LEU A 156 23.42 7.75 -0.52
C LEU A 156 23.98 7.64 -1.96
N LEU A 157 25.21 8.11 -2.19
CA LEU A 157 26.02 7.86 -3.38
C LEU A 157 27.06 6.77 -3.09
#